data_AF-A0A9N9IL41-F1
#
_entry.id   AF-A0A9N9IL41-F1
#
_cell.length_a   1.000
_cell.length_b   1.000
_cell.length_c   1.000
_cell.angle_alpha   90.00
_cell.angle_beta   90.00
_cell.angle_gamma   90.00
#
_symmetry.space_group_name_H-M   'P 1'
#
loop_
_entity.id
_entity.type
_entity.pdbx_description
1 polymer ?
#
loop_
_entity_poly.entity_id
_entity_poly.type
_entity_poly.pdbx_seq_one_letter_code
_entity_poly.pdbx_strand_id
1 'polypeptide(L)'
;TGANDSLYTDNIPEYLGIKIDKKNVHKLTGTVGDSQYIGTTYNVPITIGTEEDFITVSEKEISVIPTKKDRNGKDISIMILGTKWQHRVEWDPIVKGEFKATHNGKTIIIPLSTCKELRNAFNTEKLQASEIKKNQ
;
A
#
# COMPACT_ATOMS: atom_id res chain seq x y z
N THR A 1 16.66 -3.26 1.15
CA THR A 1 15.32 -3.83 0.99
C THR A 1 15.39 -4.93 -0.07
N GLY A 2 14.45 -5.89 -0.09
CA GLY A 2 14.58 -7.13 -0.89
C GLY A 2 13.69 -7.24 -2.13
N ALA A 3 12.77 -6.31 -2.35
CA ALA A 3 11.85 -6.30 -3.50
C ALA A 3 12.23 -5.19 -4.48
N ASN A 4 12.47 -5.56 -5.74
CA ASN A 4 12.82 -4.59 -6.79
C ASN A 4 11.61 -3.82 -7.31
N ASP A 5 10.48 -4.51 -7.43
CA ASP A 5 9.24 -3.98 -8.00
C ASP A 5 8.16 -3.81 -6.94
N SER A 6 7.27 -2.84 -7.17
CA SER A 6 6.13 -2.55 -6.31
C SER A 6 4.98 -3.53 -6.58
N LEU A 7 4.24 -3.91 -5.55
CA LEU A 7 3.04 -4.75 -5.68
C LEU A 7 1.97 -4.40 -4.65
N TYR A 8 0.72 -4.72 -4.96
CA TYR A 8 -0.35 -4.78 -3.97
C TYR A 8 -1.38 -5.88 -4.27
N THR A 9 -2.28 -6.11 -3.31
CA THR A 9 -3.42 -7.01 -3.47
C THR A 9 -4.56 -6.38 -4.26
N ASP A 10 -5.31 -7.18 -5.02
CA ASP A 10 -6.37 -6.74 -5.95
C ASP A 10 -7.56 -6.00 -5.32
N ASN A 11 -7.78 -6.17 -4.03
CA ASN A 11 -8.82 -5.42 -3.32
C ASN A 11 -8.51 -3.92 -3.19
N ILE A 12 -7.23 -3.51 -3.24
CA ILE A 12 -6.81 -2.10 -3.20
C ILE A 12 -7.23 -1.34 -4.48
N PRO A 13 -6.83 -1.76 -5.70
CA PRO A 13 -7.24 -1.07 -6.91
C PRO A 13 -8.75 -1.15 -7.12
N GLU A 14 -9.41 -2.25 -6.73
CA GLU A 14 -10.86 -2.36 -6.76
C GLU A 14 -11.52 -1.29 -5.91
N TYR A 15 -11.09 -1.14 -4.65
CA TYR A 15 -11.59 -0.10 -3.75
C TYR A 15 -11.33 1.32 -4.28
N LEU A 16 -10.17 1.54 -4.91
CA LEU A 16 -9.78 2.84 -5.47
C LEU A 16 -10.36 3.10 -6.88
N GLY A 17 -11.08 2.15 -7.48
CA GLY A 17 -11.58 2.26 -8.85
C GLY A 17 -10.49 2.29 -9.92
N ILE A 18 -9.28 1.81 -9.61
CA ILE A 18 -8.15 1.75 -10.55
C ILE A 18 -8.30 0.52 -11.45
N LYS A 19 -8.25 0.75 -12.76
CA LYS A 19 -8.33 -0.34 -13.74
C LYS A 19 -7.05 -1.16 -13.73
N ILE A 20 -7.20 -2.47 -13.63
CA ILE A 20 -6.10 -3.44 -13.74
C ILE A 20 -5.97 -3.85 -15.21
N ASP A 21 -4.78 -3.70 -15.78
CA ASP A 21 -4.45 -4.31 -17.07
C ASP A 21 -4.12 -5.79 -16.86
N LYS A 22 -5.08 -6.65 -17.17
CA LYS A 22 -4.95 -8.11 -17.06
C LYS A 22 -4.14 -8.74 -18.21
N LYS A 23 -3.82 -7.97 -19.26
CA LYS A 23 -3.03 -8.48 -20.39
C LYS A 23 -1.54 -8.43 -20.08
N ASN A 24 -1.12 -7.43 -19.31
CA ASN A 24 0.26 -7.33 -18.91
C ASN A 24 0.47 -8.08 -17.59
N VAL A 25 1.01 -9.29 -17.69
CA VAL A 25 1.30 -10.17 -16.57
C VAL A 25 2.81 -10.32 -16.43
N HIS A 26 3.43 -9.42 -15.67
CA HIS A 26 4.84 -9.53 -15.34
C HIS A 26 5.04 -10.62 -14.28
N LYS A 27 5.79 -11.67 -14.61
CA LYS A 27 6.12 -12.73 -13.65
C LYS A 27 7.08 -12.18 -12.59
N LEU A 28 6.60 -12.04 -11.35
CA LEU A 28 7.47 -11.78 -10.20
C LEU A 28 8.37 -13.01 -10.00
N THR A 29 9.68 -12.84 -10.12
CA THR A 29 10.66 -13.90 -9.87
C THR A 29 11.18 -13.79 -8.44
N GLY A 30 10.63 -14.58 -7.50
CA GLY A 30 11.05 -14.59 -6.10
C GLY A 30 10.52 -15.79 -5.30
N THR A 31 10.93 -15.89 -4.03
CA THR A 31 10.58 -17.00 -3.10
C THR A 31 9.08 -17.10 -2.80
N VAL A 32 8.32 -16.05 -3.08
CA VAL A 32 6.85 -16.06 -3.10
C VAL A 32 6.43 -16.75 -4.40
N GLY A 33 6.54 -18.08 -4.42
CA GLY A 33 6.34 -18.90 -5.61
C GLY A 33 5.04 -18.55 -6.35
N ASP A 34 5.11 -18.57 -7.69
CA ASP A 34 4.04 -18.35 -8.67
C ASP A 34 2.72 -17.81 -8.09
N SER A 35 2.76 -16.66 -7.42
CA SER A 35 1.53 -16.01 -6.96
C SER A 35 0.75 -15.68 -8.22
N GLN A 36 -0.49 -16.17 -8.32
CA GLN A 36 -1.37 -15.99 -9.49
C GLN A 36 -1.57 -14.51 -9.80
N TYR A 37 -0.64 -13.93 -10.54
CA TYR A 37 -0.63 -12.54 -10.92
C TYR A 37 -1.90 -12.21 -11.67
N ILE A 38 -2.53 -11.08 -11.32
CA ILE A 38 -3.82 -10.67 -11.89
C ILE A 38 -3.62 -9.70 -13.04
N GLY A 39 -2.65 -8.80 -12.92
CA GLY A 39 -2.40 -7.74 -13.89
C GLY A 39 -1.51 -6.64 -13.33
N THR A 40 -1.25 -5.62 -14.13
CA THR A 40 -0.47 -4.44 -13.75
C THR A 40 -1.39 -3.22 -13.66
N THR A 41 -1.07 -2.30 -12.76
CA THR A 41 -1.63 -0.93 -12.78
C THR A 41 -0.53 0.08 -13.04
N TYR A 42 -0.90 1.20 -13.65
CA TYR A 42 0.05 2.16 -14.19
C TYR A 42 -0.12 3.55 -13.59
N ASN A 43 1.00 4.25 -13.43
CA ASN A 43 1.08 5.66 -13.03
C ASN A 43 0.27 5.98 -11.76
N VAL A 44 0.28 5.08 -10.78
CA VAL A 44 -0.48 5.22 -9.55
C VAL A 44 0.21 6.27 -8.66
N PRO A 45 -0.43 7.41 -8.35
CA PRO A 45 0.15 8.40 -7.45
C PRO A 45 0.16 7.86 -6.02
N ILE A 46 1.33 7.79 -5.41
CA ILE A 46 1.49 7.38 -4.00
C ILE A 46 1.81 8.62 -3.18
N THR A 47 0.91 8.97 -2.29
CA THR A 47 1.08 10.07 -1.34
C THR A 47 1.47 9.50 0.02
N ILE A 48 2.57 9.99 0.59
CA ILE A 48 3.03 9.64 1.93
C ILE A 48 3.22 10.94 2.70
N GLY A 49 2.77 10.98 3.96
CA GLY A 49 2.90 12.15 4.82
C GLY A 49 1.71 12.35 5.75
N THR A 50 1.63 13.55 6.32
CA THR A 50 0.48 14.06 7.06
C THR A 50 -0.34 15.00 6.15
N GLU A 51 -1.46 15.52 6.64
CA GLU A 51 -2.30 16.47 5.90
C GLU A 51 -1.53 17.73 5.46
N GLU A 52 -0.60 18.20 6.30
CA GLU A 52 0.17 19.42 6.06
C GLU A 52 1.51 19.14 5.38
N ASP A 53 2.11 17.97 5.64
CA ASP A 53 3.44 17.63 5.14
C ASP A 53 3.46 16.27 4.44
N PHE A 54 3.24 16.30 3.12
CA PHE A 54 3.26 15.11 2.27
C PHE A 54 4.11 15.27 1.01
N ILE A 55 4.55 14.14 0.49
CA ILE A 55 5.11 14.00 -0.86
C ILE A 55 4.20 13.07 -1.67
N THR A 56 4.07 13.35 -2.96
CA THR A 56 3.38 12.48 -3.90
C THR A 56 4.33 12.09 -5.01
N VAL A 57 4.52 10.78 -5.20
CA VAL A 57 5.35 10.23 -6.28
C VAL A 57 4.61 9.10 -6.96
N SER A 58 4.47 9.20 -8.28
CA SER A 58 3.84 8.15 -9.08
C SER A 58 4.74 6.92 -9.14
N GLU A 59 4.18 5.77 -8.82
CA GLU A 59 4.74 4.51 -9.26
C GLU A 59 4.30 4.22 -10.69
N LYS A 60 5.27 3.91 -11.55
CA LYS A 60 5.02 3.68 -12.97
C LYS A 60 4.22 2.40 -13.19
N GLU A 61 4.57 1.35 -12.45
CA GLU A 61 4.00 0.01 -12.59
C GLU A 61 3.87 -0.62 -11.21
N ILE A 62 2.67 -1.06 -10.86
CA ILE A 62 2.42 -1.85 -9.66
C ILE A 62 1.82 -3.18 -10.07
N SER A 63 2.44 -4.25 -9.59
CA SER A 63 1.98 -5.61 -9.77
C SER A 63 0.77 -5.92 -8.90
N VAL A 64 -0.25 -6.56 -9.47
CA VAL A 64 -1.46 -6.93 -8.72
C VAL A 64 -1.49 -8.43 -8.49
N ILE A 65 -1.65 -8.82 -7.23
CA ILE A 65 -1.77 -10.22 -6.80
C ILE A 65 -3.11 -10.47 -6.10
N PRO A 66 -3.57 -11.73 -5.99
CA PRO A 66 -4.84 -12.03 -5.37
C PRO A 66 -4.78 -11.74 -3.87
N THR A 67 -5.82 -11.10 -3.37
CA THR A 67 -6.03 -10.89 -1.94
C THR A 67 -6.19 -12.22 -1.23
N LYS A 68 -5.46 -12.40 -0.12
CA LYS A 68 -5.64 -13.54 0.77
C LYS A 68 -6.58 -13.17 1.90
N LYS A 69 -7.29 -14.17 2.42
CA LYS A 69 -8.12 -14.02 3.61
C LYS A 69 -7.38 -14.49 4.85
N ASP A 70 -7.61 -13.81 5.98
CA ASP A 70 -7.15 -14.24 7.29
C ASP A 70 -7.99 -15.42 7.82
N ARG A 71 -7.68 -15.88 9.04
CA ARG A 71 -8.38 -17.01 9.69
C ARG A 71 -9.86 -16.73 9.95
N ASN A 72 -10.28 -15.46 9.94
CA ASN A 72 -11.65 -15.02 10.16
C ASN A 72 -12.38 -14.73 8.83
N GLY A 73 -11.72 -14.94 7.69
CA GLY A 73 -12.27 -14.64 6.36
C GLY A 73 -12.18 -13.17 5.96
N LYS A 74 -11.46 -12.32 6.72
CA LYS A 74 -11.22 -10.92 6.37
C LYS A 74 -10.06 -10.81 5.39
N ASP A 75 -10.22 -9.96 4.40
CA ASP A 75 -9.19 -9.67 3.40
C ASP A 75 -7.94 -9.07 4.05
N ILE A 76 -6.77 -9.61 3.69
CA ILE A 76 -5.46 -9.09 4.06
C ILE A 76 -4.97 -8.25 2.89
N SER A 77 -5.17 -6.93 2.99
CA SER A 77 -4.62 -5.98 2.04
C SER A 77 -3.13 -5.78 2.27
N ILE A 78 -2.32 -5.86 1.22
CA ILE A 78 -0.88 -5.62 1.30
C ILE A 78 -0.48 -4.67 0.18
N MET A 79 0.39 -3.71 0.49
CA MET A 79 1.12 -2.91 -0.47
C MET A 79 2.61 -2.94 -0.14
N ILE A 80 3.44 -3.22 -1.14
CA ILE A 80 4.90 -3.21 -1.04
C ILE A 80 5.40 -2.22 -2.08
N LEU A 81 6.18 -1.24 -1.63
CA LEU A 81 6.90 -0.31 -2.52
C LEU A 81 8.28 -0.89 -2.80
N GLY A 82 8.56 -1.21 -4.05
CA GLY A 82 9.84 -1.76 -4.50
C GLY A 82 10.94 -0.71 -4.49
N THR A 83 12.20 -1.15 -4.48
CA THR A 83 13.40 -0.27 -4.40
C THR A 83 13.37 0.87 -5.41
N LYS A 84 12.85 0.65 -6.63
CA LYS A 84 12.72 1.69 -7.66
C LYS A 84 11.94 2.92 -7.18
N TRP A 85 10.83 2.72 -6.46
CA TRP A 85 10.07 3.82 -5.88
C TRP A 85 10.83 4.45 -4.71
N GLN A 86 11.42 3.63 -3.85
CA GLN A 86 12.19 4.08 -2.67
C GLN A 86 13.34 5.01 -3.09
N HIS A 87 14.05 4.68 -4.17
CA HIS A 87 15.13 5.52 -4.71
C HIS A 87 14.62 6.86 -5.27
N ARG A 88 13.39 6.92 -5.82
CA ARG A 88 12.83 8.19 -6.32
C ARG A 88 12.53 9.18 -5.21
N VAL A 89 12.28 8.69 -3.99
CA VAL A 89 12.03 9.53 -2.82
C VAL A 89 13.24 9.61 -1.89
N GLU A 90 14.45 9.32 -2.39
CA GLU A 90 15.69 9.34 -1.62
C GLU A 90 15.52 8.69 -0.24
N TRP A 91 14.88 7.52 -0.20
CA TRP A 91 14.50 6.90 1.06
C TRP A 91 15.74 6.53 1.88
N ASP A 92 15.89 7.19 3.03
CA ASP A 92 16.87 6.84 4.04
C ASP A 92 16.47 5.58 4.83
N PRO A 93 17.40 4.64 5.07
CA PRO A 93 17.15 3.51 5.96
C PRO A 93 16.51 3.96 7.27
N ILE A 94 15.59 3.14 7.81
CA ILE A 94 14.92 3.46 9.08
C ILE A 94 15.97 3.54 10.18
N VAL A 95 16.26 4.75 10.64
CA VAL A 95 17.20 5.04 11.72
C VAL A 95 16.39 5.61 12.88
N LYS A 96 16.58 5.06 14.09
CA LYS A 96 15.91 5.52 15.32
C LYS A 96 14.37 5.52 15.28
N GLY A 97 13.76 4.65 14.47
CA GLY A 97 12.31 4.59 14.35
C GLY A 97 11.71 5.79 13.61
N GLU A 98 12.47 6.44 12.73
CA GLU A 98 11.96 7.48 11.84
C GLU A 98 12.03 6.98 10.39
N PHE A 99 10.95 7.19 9.65
CA PHE A 99 10.92 7.09 8.21
C PHE A 99 11.20 8.48 7.63
N LYS A 100 12.19 8.58 6.73
CA LYS A 100 12.54 9.83 6.05
C LYS A 100 12.54 9.61 4.55
N ALA A 101 11.91 10.54 3.84
CA ALA A 101 11.85 10.54 2.39
C ALA A 101 11.94 11.97 1.87
N THR A 102 12.76 12.19 0.85
CA THR A 102 12.98 13.48 0.21
C THR A 102 12.62 13.39 -1.27
N HIS A 103 11.78 14.29 -1.74
CA HIS A 103 11.43 14.40 -3.15
C HIS A 103 11.27 15.86 -3.54
N ASN A 104 11.95 16.27 -4.63
CA ASN A 104 11.96 17.66 -5.11
C ASN A 104 12.34 18.69 -4.03
N GLY A 105 13.32 18.36 -3.18
CA GLY A 105 13.78 19.24 -2.09
C GLY A 105 12.82 19.34 -0.90
N LYS A 106 11.68 18.62 -0.93
CA LYS A 106 10.78 18.49 0.20
C LYS A 106 11.07 17.19 0.94
N THR A 107 11.35 17.28 2.23
CA THR A 107 11.61 16.12 3.10
C THR A 107 10.45 15.94 4.06
N ILE A 108 9.90 14.73 4.10
CA ILE A 108 8.94 14.32 5.13
C ILE A 108 9.63 13.41 6.14
N ILE A 109 9.24 13.56 7.41
CA ILE A 109 9.68 12.68 8.50
C ILE A 109 8.45 12.11 9.17
N ILE A 110 8.27 10.80 9.04
CA ILE A 110 7.20 10.08 9.71
C ILE A 110 7.83 9.30 10.87
N PRO A 111 7.56 9.67 12.13
CA PRO A 111 7.97 8.86 13.25
C PRO A 111 7.24 7.51 13.18
N LEU A 112 8.00 6.43 13.02
CA LEU A 112 7.49 5.08 13.11
C LEU A 112 7.32 4.76 14.59
N SER A 113 6.08 4.78 15.07
CA SER A 113 5.82 4.18 16.36
C SER A 113 6.10 2.68 16.24
N THR A 114 7.00 2.15 17.06
CA THR A 114 7.17 0.69 17.24
C THR A 114 5.98 0.07 18.00
N CYS A 115 4.83 0.73 18.01
CA CYS A 115 3.74 0.43 18.93
C CYS A 115 2.82 -0.64 18.36
N LYS A 116 2.57 -1.65 19.20
CA LYS A 116 1.56 -2.72 19.08
C LYS A 116 0.16 -2.20 18.69
N GLU A 117 -0.10 -0.90 18.85
CA GLU A 117 -1.35 -0.19 18.61
C GLU A 117 -1.67 0.09 17.13
N LEU A 118 -0.69 0.24 16.23
CA LEU A 118 -1.00 0.35 14.78
C LEU A 118 -1.59 -0.94 14.19
N ARG A 119 -1.39 -2.08 14.87
CA ARG A 119 -2.07 -3.34 14.55
C ARG A 119 -3.59 -3.26 14.77
N ASN A 120 -4.04 -2.35 15.63
CA ASN A 120 -5.46 -2.11 15.89
C ASN A 120 -6.05 -1.02 14.97
N ALA A 121 -5.25 -0.06 14.49
CA ALA A 121 -5.73 1.00 13.57
C ALA A 121 -6.07 0.48 12.15
N PHE A 122 -5.48 -0.65 11.72
CA PHE A 122 -5.88 -1.33 10.48
C PHE A 122 -7.09 -2.27 10.65
N ASN A 123 -7.65 -2.37 11.85
CA ASN A 123 -9.04 -2.77 11.98
C ASN A 123 -9.87 -1.53 11.75
N THR A 124 -10.37 -1.38 10.52
CA THR A 124 -11.51 -0.51 10.23
C THR A 124 -12.54 -0.69 11.33
N GLU A 125 -12.62 0.27 12.24
CA GLU A 125 -13.80 0.45 13.05
C GLU A 125 -14.94 0.59 12.05
N LYS A 126 -15.82 -0.40 12.11
CA LYS A 126 -17.08 -0.42 11.39
C LYS A 126 -17.73 0.91 11.73
N LEU A 127 -17.82 1.84 10.77
CA LEU A 127 -18.69 3.01 10.89
C LEU A 127 -20.03 2.46 11.37
N GLN A 128 -20.39 2.78 12.61
CA GLN A 128 -21.68 2.41 13.15
C GLN A 128 -22.72 3.09 12.27
N ALA A 129 -23.35 2.32 11.40
CA ALA A 129 -24.58 2.73 10.74
C ALA A 129 -25.58 3.00 11.87
N SER A 130 -25.85 4.27 12.12
CA SER A 130 -26.87 4.70 13.04
C SER A 130 -28.19 4.04 12.67
N GLU A 131 -28.74 3.28 13.60
CA GLU A 131 -30.02 2.59 13.46
C GLU A 131 -31.12 3.61 13.16
N ILE A 132 -31.72 3.50 11.98
CA ILE A 132 -32.99 4.17 11.67
C ILE A 132 -34.06 3.47 12.51
N LYS A 133 -34.45 4.07 13.63
CA LYS A 133 -35.67 3.68 14.35
C LYS A 133 -36.87 4.01 13.46
N LYS A 134 -37.46 2.98 12.83
CA LYS A 134 -38.84 3.04 12.36
C LYS A 134 -39.75 2.75 13.56
N ASN A 135 -40.42 3.79 14.06
CA ASN A 135 -41.49 3.62 15.03
C ASN A 135 -42.73 3.08 14.30
N GLN A 136 -43.23 1.92 14.74
CA GLN A 136 -44.63 1.52 14.63
C GLN A 136 -45.33 1.86 15.95
#